data_AF-A0A7J4NW55-F1
#
_entry.id   AF-A0A7J4NW55-F1
#
_cell.length_a   1.000
_cell.length_b   1.000
_cell.length_c   1.000
_cell.angle_alpha   90.00
_cell.angle_beta   90.00
_cell.angle_gamma   90.00
#
_symmetry.space_group_name_H-M   'P 1'
#
loop_
_entity.id
_entity.type
_entity.pdbx_description
1 polymer ?
#
loop_
_entity_poly.entity_id
_entity_poly.type
_entity_poly.pdbx_seq_one_letter_code
_entity_poly.pdbx_strand_id
1 'polypeptide(L)'
;DQKVINWDFDLAISGHGGIGGDPKILYEKVIQVPGTKASPNTARYNKSEELNGLLDDLMHEMDPAKRQEAVFEAQNVYARELPAISLYYPTWYYAYNPDAGVEWFYTIGGVSKGIPIPQNKIAMLRSNAQRDGEIEQTAMQTTDNTQDTPMMPFSGVFAILAAFYIKRSGRKP
;
A
#
# COMPACT_ATOMS: atom_id res chain seq x y z
N ASP A 1 -19.03 -5.19 -7.85
CA ASP A 1 -18.23 -6.33 -7.36
C ASP A 1 -18.90 -7.70 -7.46
N GLN A 2 -20.23 -7.83 -7.61
CA GLN A 2 -20.89 -9.15 -7.57
C GLN A 2 -20.37 -10.15 -8.62
N LYS A 3 -20.08 -9.70 -9.84
CA LYS A 3 -19.46 -10.54 -10.88
C LYS A 3 -18.07 -11.06 -10.47
N VAL A 4 -17.24 -10.19 -9.88
CA VAL A 4 -15.92 -10.58 -9.36
C VAL A 4 -16.06 -11.56 -8.19
N ILE A 5 -17.00 -11.32 -7.28
CA ILE A 5 -17.30 -12.23 -6.17
C ILE A 5 -17.73 -13.61 -6.69
N ASN A 6 -18.62 -13.65 -7.69
CA ASN A 6 -19.15 -14.86 -8.30
C ASN A 6 -18.18 -15.53 -9.29
N TRP A 7 -17.03 -14.92 -9.57
CA TRP A 7 -16.05 -15.40 -10.55
C TRP A 7 -16.59 -15.47 -12.00
N ASP A 8 -17.45 -14.52 -12.37
CA ASP A 8 -18.07 -14.36 -13.69
C ASP A 8 -17.39 -13.23 -14.48
N PHE A 9 -16.17 -13.48 -14.94
CA PHE A 9 -15.37 -12.55 -15.76
C PHE A 9 -14.19 -13.29 -16.43
N ASP A 10 -13.71 -12.76 -17.57
CA ASP A 10 -12.44 -13.18 -18.17
C ASP A 10 -11.25 -12.40 -17.59
N LEU A 11 -11.45 -11.10 -17.38
CA LEU A 11 -10.48 -10.20 -16.75
C LEU A 11 -11.20 -9.14 -15.93
N ALA A 12 -10.67 -8.84 -14.73
CA ALA A 12 -11.16 -7.78 -13.87
C ALA A 12 -10.02 -6.83 -13.51
N ILE A 13 -10.26 -5.53 -13.61
CA ILE A 13 -9.39 -4.51 -13.03
C ILE A 13 -9.92 -4.22 -11.63
N SER A 14 -9.06 -4.40 -10.64
CA SER A 14 -9.44 -4.20 -9.24
C SER A 14 -8.33 -3.51 -8.47
N GLY A 15 -8.71 -2.54 -7.64
CA GLY A 15 -7.78 -1.67 -6.92
C GLY A 15 -7.99 -1.76 -5.41
N HIS A 16 -6.93 -2.04 -4.66
CA HIS A 16 -6.98 -2.15 -3.20
C HIS A 16 -5.74 -1.56 -2.56
N GLY A 17 -5.90 -0.99 -1.37
CA GLY A 17 -4.79 -0.61 -0.53
C GLY A 17 -4.25 -1.79 0.28
N GLY A 18 -3.00 -1.66 0.70
CA GLY A 18 -2.43 -2.33 1.87
C GLY A 18 -2.34 -1.35 3.04
N ILE A 19 -2.22 -1.86 4.26
CA ILE A 19 -2.14 -1.03 5.47
C ILE A 19 -0.82 -1.34 6.18
N GLY A 20 -0.13 -0.29 6.66
CA GLY A 20 1.03 -0.43 7.53
C GLY A 20 2.32 -0.93 6.87
N GLY A 21 2.35 -1.11 5.54
CA GLY A 21 3.53 -1.61 4.83
C GLY A 21 3.86 -3.08 5.11
N ASP A 22 2.96 -3.82 5.76
CA ASP A 22 3.19 -5.24 6.09
C ASP A 22 3.02 -6.12 4.83
N PRO A 23 3.99 -7.01 4.53
CA PRO A 23 3.92 -7.89 3.36
C PRO A 23 2.83 -8.97 3.43
N LYS A 24 2.13 -9.14 4.57
CA LYS A 24 0.90 -9.94 4.72
C LYS A 24 -0.13 -9.66 3.62
N ILE A 25 -0.10 -8.46 3.04
CA ILE A 25 -0.96 -8.12 1.90
C ILE A 25 -0.77 -9.11 0.73
N LEU A 26 0.43 -9.64 0.50
CA LEU A 26 0.67 -10.64 -0.55
C LEU A 26 -0.17 -11.90 -0.31
N TYR A 27 -0.20 -12.41 0.93
CA TYR A 27 -1.05 -13.55 1.31
C TYR A 27 -2.53 -13.25 1.05
N GLU A 28 -3.04 -12.13 1.57
CA GLU A 28 -4.46 -11.77 1.47
C GLU A 28 -4.96 -11.55 0.04
N LYS A 29 -4.08 -11.07 -0.85
CA LYS A 29 -4.43 -10.77 -2.25
C LYS A 29 -4.22 -11.95 -3.17
N VAL A 30 -3.45 -12.97 -2.77
CA VAL A 30 -3.18 -14.15 -3.61
C VAL A 30 -4.10 -15.30 -3.26
N ILE A 31 -4.13 -15.70 -1.99
CA ILE A 31 -4.68 -16.97 -1.55
C ILE A 31 -6.15 -16.82 -1.16
N GLN A 32 -7.01 -17.65 -1.73
CA GLN A 32 -8.35 -17.85 -1.20
C GLN A 32 -8.28 -18.90 -0.09
N VAL A 33 -8.44 -18.48 1.17
CA VAL A 33 -8.47 -19.42 2.29
C VAL A 33 -9.71 -20.33 2.15
N PRO A 34 -9.56 -21.66 2.15
CA PRO A 34 -10.69 -22.58 2.05
C PRO A 34 -11.74 -22.34 3.13
N GLY A 35 -13.03 -22.42 2.77
CA GLY A 35 -14.15 -22.22 3.70
C GLY A 35 -14.42 -20.76 4.10
N THR A 36 -13.64 -19.79 3.62
CA THR A 36 -13.91 -18.36 3.85
C THR A 36 -14.76 -17.75 2.74
N LYS A 37 -15.45 -16.64 3.05
CA LYS A 37 -16.26 -15.93 2.06
C LYS A 37 -15.36 -15.38 0.94
N ALA A 38 -15.82 -15.55 -0.28
CA ALA A 38 -15.12 -15.06 -1.46
C ALA A 38 -14.99 -13.53 -1.43
N SER A 39 -13.76 -13.05 -1.59
CA SER A 39 -13.43 -11.62 -1.65
C SER A 39 -13.33 -11.17 -3.11
N PRO A 40 -13.79 -9.95 -3.46
CA PRO A 40 -13.47 -9.34 -4.75
C PRO A 40 -12.01 -8.85 -4.83
N ASN A 41 -11.28 -8.93 -3.71
CA ASN A 41 -9.95 -8.34 -3.56
C ASN A 41 -8.83 -9.38 -3.58
N THR A 42 -9.10 -10.59 -4.05
CA THR A 42 -8.17 -11.73 -3.99
C THR A 42 -8.14 -12.42 -5.35
N ALA A 43 -6.95 -12.77 -5.83
CA ALA A 43 -6.73 -13.47 -7.09
C ALA A 43 -7.20 -14.93 -7.08
N ARG A 44 -7.50 -15.48 -5.89
CA ARG A 44 -7.93 -16.87 -5.65
C ARG A 44 -6.98 -17.89 -6.27
N TYR A 45 -5.68 -17.58 -6.21
CA TYR A 45 -4.64 -18.35 -6.84
C TYR A 45 -4.03 -19.32 -5.84
N ASN A 46 -4.66 -20.49 -5.72
CA ASN A 46 -4.21 -21.53 -4.81
C ASN A 46 -3.45 -22.66 -5.51
N LYS A 47 -3.21 -22.56 -6.83
CA LYS A 47 -2.69 -23.68 -7.63
C LYS A 47 -1.17 -23.91 -7.51
N SER A 48 -0.42 -22.96 -6.96
CA SER A 48 1.04 -23.09 -6.77
C SER A 48 1.33 -23.44 -5.31
N GLU A 49 1.71 -24.70 -5.05
CA GLU A 49 2.06 -25.16 -3.69
C GLU A 49 3.29 -24.41 -3.14
N GLU A 50 4.28 -24.15 -3.99
CA GLU A 50 5.49 -23.37 -3.65
C GLU A 50 5.12 -21.96 -3.19
N LEU A 51 4.29 -21.24 -3.95
CA LEU A 51 3.84 -19.90 -3.57
C LEU A 51 2.99 -19.93 -2.28
N ASN A 52 2.11 -20.92 -2.16
CA ASN A 52 1.27 -21.06 -0.98
C ASN A 52 2.11 -21.28 0.29
N GLY A 53 3.13 -22.14 0.22
CA GLY A 53 4.05 -22.40 1.33
C GLY A 53 4.81 -21.16 1.76
N LEU A 54 5.46 -20.46 0.81
CA LEU A 54 6.21 -19.24 1.10
C LEU A 54 5.33 -18.14 1.74
N LEU A 55 4.10 -17.98 1.26
CA LEU A 55 3.18 -16.99 1.81
C LEU A 55 2.64 -17.39 3.20
N ASP A 56 2.46 -18.68 3.46
CA ASP A 56 2.05 -19.19 4.79
C ASP A 56 3.19 -19.06 5.80
N ASP A 57 4.43 -19.38 5.42
CA ASP A 57 5.61 -19.21 6.28
C ASP A 57 5.81 -17.73 6.66
N LEU A 58 5.58 -16.82 5.72
CA LEU A 58 5.64 -15.36 5.95
C LEU A 58 4.68 -14.87 7.04
N MET A 59 3.57 -15.58 7.25
CA MET A 59 2.59 -15.26 8.29
C MET A 59 3.07 -15.62 9.71
N HIS A 60 4.08 -16.48 9.82
CA HIS A 60 4.56 -17.03 11.08
C HIS A 60 6.01 -16.63 11.40
N GLU A 61 6.78 -16.14 10.43
CA GLU A 61 8.14 -15.64 10.65
C GLU A 61 8.11 -14.27 11.34
N MET A 62 8.86 -14.15 12.44
CA MET A 62 8.93 -12.97 13.30
C MET A 62 10.31 -12.29 13.26
N ASP A 63 11.34 -12.95 12.73
CA ASP A 63 12.63 -12.34 12.47
C ASP A 63 12.54 -11.42 11.24
N PRO A 64 12.82 -10.10 11.37
CA PRO A 64 12.63 -9.16 10.27
C PRO A 64 13.48 -9.46 9.02
N ALA A 65 14.72 -9.95 9.21
CA ALA A 65 15.62 -10.22 8.09
C ALA A 65 15.17 -11.46 7.31
N LYS A 66 14.81 -12.53 8.03
CA LYS A 66 14.26 -13.75 7.41
C LYS A 66 12.92 -13.49 6.75
N ARG A 67 12.05 -12.69 7.39
CA ARG A 67 10.75 -12.33 6.82
C ARG A 67 10.93 -11.54 5.53
N GLN A 68 11.92 -10.65 5.45
CA GLN A 68 12.25 -9.92 4.24
C GLN A 68 12.77 -10.84 3.13
N GLU A 69 13.63 -11.81 3.46
CA GLU A 69 14.12 -12.80 2.48
C GLU A 69 12.96 -13.64 1.92
N ALA A 70 12.07 -14.14 2.78
CA ALA A 70 10.87 -14.87 2.37
C ALA A 70 9.95 -14.03 1.47
N VAL A 71 9.81 -12.72 1.72
CA VAL A 71 9.08 -11.81 0.81
C VAL A 71 9.70 -11.81 -0.59
N PHE A 72 11.02 -11.71 -0.69
CA PHE A 72 11.70 -11.66 -1.99
C PHE A 72 11.55 -12.98 -2.76
N GLU A 73 11.65 -14.11 -2.07
CA GLU A 73 11.40 -15.42 -2.66
C GLU A 73 9.95 -15.55 -3.15
N ALA A 74 8.97 -15.20 -2.30
CA ALA A 74 7.56 -15.20 -2.67
C ALA A 74 7.27 -14.30 -3.87
N GLN A 75 7.91 -13.13 -3.96
CA GLN A 75 7.77 -12.22 -5.11
C GLN A 75 8.37 -12.78 -6.40
N ASN A 76 9.50 -13.51 -6.32
CA ASN A 76 10.07 -14.20 -7.48
C ASN A 76 9.12 -15.28 -8.01
N VAL A 77 8.55 -16.10 -7.13
CA VAL A 77 7.57 -17.13 -7.52
C VAL A 77 6.30 -16.47 -8.05
N TYR A 78 5.79 -15.44 -7.38
CA TYR A 78 4.63 -14.67 -7.85
C TYR A 78 4.85 -14.12 -9.26
N ALA A 79 6.03 -13.58 -9.57
CA ALA A 79 6.35 -13.04 -10.90
C ALA A 79 6.36 -14.12 -12.00
N ARG A 80 6.73 -15.36 -11.66
CA ARG A 80 6.69 -16.52 -12.57
C ARG A 80 5.28 -17.06 -12.75
N GLU A 81 4.53 -17.17 -11.67
CA GLU A 81 3.16 -17.71 -11.62
C GLU A 81 2.11 -16.75 -12.20
N LEU A 82 2.38 -15.44 -12.10
CA LEU A 82 1.53 -14.33 -12.51
C LEU A 82 0.05 -14.43 -12.07
N PRO A 83 -0.25 -14.57 -10.75
CA PRO A 83 -1.63 -14.64 -10.25
C PRO A 83 -2.50 -13.43 -10.64
N ALA A 84 -1.89 -12.24 -10.63
CA ALA A 84 -2.46 -11.00 -11.11
C ALA A 84 -1.34 -10.07 -11.60
N ILE A 85 -1.70 -9.03 -12.35
CA ILE A 85 -0.75 -8.07 -12.91
C ILE A 85 -0.89 -6.74 -12.16
N SER A 86 0.19 -6.33 -11.48
CA SER A 86 0.27 -5.00 -10.85
C SER A 86 0.39 -3.91 -11.92
N LEU A 87 -0.60 -3.03 -12.02
CA LEU A 87 -0.64 -1.97 -13.03
C LEU A 87 0.05 -0.68 -12.57
N TYR A 88 -0.33 -0.16 -11.40
CA TYR A 88 0.22 1.06 -10.82
C TYR A 88 -0.16 1.20 -9.34
N TYR A 89 0.52 2.10 -8.63
CA TYR A 89 0.19 2.50 -7.26
C TYR A 89 -0.43 3.89 -7.27
N PRO A 90 -1.72 4.05 -6.91
CA PRO A 90 -2.37 5.36 -6.96
C PRO A 90 -1.90 6.29 -5.84
N THR A 91 -1.69 7.55 -6.17
CA THR A 91 -1.63 8.64 -5.17
C THR A 91 -3.05 9.11 -4.87
N TRP A 92 -3.40 9.22 -3.59
CA TRP A 92 -4.71 9.71 -3.16
C TRP A 92 -4.68 11.22 -2.97
N TYR A 93 -5.64 11.91 -3.59
CA TYR A 93 -5.83 13.34 -3.46
C TYR A 93 -7.15 13.63 -2.77
N TYR A 94 -7.14 14.63 -1.90
CA TYR A 94 -8.32 15.07 -1.18
C TYR A 94 -8.47 16.58 -1.37
N ALA A 95 -9.65 16.98 -1.83
CA ALA A 95 -10.04 18.38 -1.93
C ALA A 95 -11.04 18.70 -0.83
N TYR A 96 -10.93 19.89 -0.25
CA TYR A 96 -11.90 20.40 0.72
C TYR A 96 -12.07 21.91 0.55
N ASN A 97 -13.19 22.44 1.06
CA ASN A 97 -13.43 23.87 1.10
C ASN A 97 -12.78 24.48 2.36
N PRO A 98 -11.78 25.36 2.25
CA PRO A 98 -11.19 26.02 3.42
C PRO A 98 -12.20 26.91 4.15
N ASP A 99 -13.18 27.49 3.45
CA ASP A 99 -14.21 28.36 4.04
C ASP A 99 -15.23 27.59 4.90
N ALA A 100 -15.20 26.25 4.85
CA ALA A 100 -16.05 25.41 5.70
C ALA A 100 -15.60 25.40 7.17
N GLY A 101 -14.41 25.94 7.50
CA GLY A 101 -13.91 26.01 8.88
C GLY A 101 -13.60 24.65 9.51
N VAL A 102 -13.41 23.62 8.69
CA VAL A 102 -13.06 22.26 9.15
C VAL A 102 -11.55 22.08 9.05
N GLU A 103 -10.91 21.81 10.19
CA GLU A 103 -9.52 21.39 10.24
C GLU A 103 -9.43 19.87 9.99
N TRP A 104 -9.05 19.50 8.78
CA TRP A 104 -8.84 18.10 8.41
C TRP A 104 -7.48 17.60 8.87
N PHE A 105 -7.44 16.42 9.47
CA PHE A 105 -6.19 15.81 9.97
C PHE A 105 -6.17 14.29 9.72
N TYR A 106 -4.97 13.74 9.58
CA TYR A 106 -4.78 12.29 9.58
C TYR A 106 -4.94 11.76 11.00
N THR A 107 -5.80 10.74 11.14
CA THR A 107 -6.00 10.09 12.44
C THR A 107 -4.79 9.21 12.76
N ILE A 108 -4.21 9.38 13.95
CA ILE A 108 -3.14 8.49 14.42
C ILE A 108 -3.68 7.06 14.46
N GLY A 109 -2.94 6.13 13.85
CA GLY A 109 -3.39 4.74 13.70
C GLY A 109 -4.41 4.52 12.57
N GLY A 110 -4.84 5.58 11.86
CA GLY A 110 -5.75 5.53 10.71
C GLY A 110 -7.23 5.32 11.06
N VAL A 111 -8.07 5.27 10.02
CA VAL A 111 -9.52 5.04 10.14
C VAL A 111 -9.86 3.58 9.79
N SER A 112 -10.85 2.99 10.46
CA SER A 112 -11.25 1.58 10.27
C SER A 112 -10.08 0.63 10.57
N LYS A 113 -9.59 -0.13 9.59
CA LYS A 113 -8.46 -1.05 9.73
C LYS A 113 -7.08 -0.36 9.74
N GLY A 114 -7.05 0.95 9.99
CA GLY A 114 -5.84 1.77 9.99
C GLY A 114 -5.52 2.44 8.65
N ILE A 115 -6.55 2.74 7.85
CA ILE A 115 -6.37 3.42 6.57
C ILE A 115 -5.99 4.90 6.83
N PRO A 116 -4.88 5.40 6.27
CA PRO A 116 -4.44 6.77 6.48
C PRO A 116 -5.27 7.72 5.60
N ILE A 117 -6.48 8.07 6.05
CA ILE A 117 -7.36 9.03 5.37
C ILE A 117 -7.70 10.21 6.29
N PRO A 118 -7.82 11.43 5.74
CA PRO A 118 -8.21 12.60 6.53
C PRO A 118 -9.71 12.64 6.83
N GLN A 119 -10.56 11.86 6.14
CA GLN A 119 -12.02 11.82 6.35
C GLN A 119 -12.40 11.12 7.66
N ASN A 120 -12.13 11.79 8.77
CA ASN A 120 -12.58 11.39 10.10
C ASN A 120 -13.75 12.28 10.54
N LYS A 121 -14.85 11.67 10.99
CA LYS A 121 -16.00 12.40 11.54
C LYS A 121 -15.63 13.26 12.76
N ILE A 122 -14.56 12.91 13.48
CA ILE A 122 -14.05 13.72 14.60
C ILE A 122 -13.62 15.11 14.14
N ALA A 123 -13.11 15.27 12.92
CA ALA A 123 -12.76 16.57 12.35
C ALA A 123 -13.98 17.53 12.29
N MET A 124 -15.20 16.98 12.22
CA MET A 124 -16.43 17.78 12.20
C MET A 124 -16.88 18.24 13.58
N LEU A 125 -16.39 17.65 14.67
CA LEU A 125 -16.83 17.96 16.03
C LEU A 125 -16.22 19.26 16.57
N ARG A 126 -15.13 19.76 15.96
CA ARG A 126 -14.44 20.97 16.42
C ARG A 126 -14.97 22.27 15.81
N SER A 127 -16.00 22.25 14.96
CA SER A 127 -16.24 23.40 14.09
C SER A 127 -17.03 24.58 14.68
N ASN A 128 -17.55 24.55 15.91
CA ASN A 128 -18.43 25.65 16.38
C ASN A 128 -18.29 26.11 17.86
N ALA A 129 -17.35 25.58 18.65
CA ALA A 129 -17.31 25.89 20.09
C ALA A 129 -16.34 27.01 20.49
N GLN A 130 -15.59 27.60 19.55
CA GLN A 130 -14.52 28.53 19.92
C GLN A 130 -14.37 29.67 18.91
N ARG A 131 -15.25 30.67 19.04
CA ARG A 131 -14.97 32.03 18.53
C ARG A 131 -14.78 33.07 19.64
N ASP A 132 -14.96 32.69 20.91
CA ASP A 132 -14.77 33.59 22.05
C ASP A 132 -13.87 32.92 23.11
N GLY A 133 -12.55 33.06 22.96
CA GLY A 133 -11.60 32.59 23.98
C GLY A 133 -10.24 32.23 23.40
N GLU A 134 -9.30 33.16 23.51
CA GLU A 134 -7.87 32.89 23.39
C GLU A 134 -7.51 31.70 24.28
N ILE A 135 -6.98 30.64 23.69
CA ILE A 135 -6.19 29.66 24.43
C ILE A 135 -4.74 29.84 23.99
N GLU A 136 -3.95 30.30 24.96
CA GLU A 136 -2.51 30.43 24.90
C GLU A 136 -1.88 29.06 24.58
N GLN A 137 -1.20 28.96 23.43
CA GLN A 137 -0.40 27.79 23.10
C GLN A 137 0.89 27.83 23.92
N THR A 138 0.96 27.02 24.98
CA THR A 138 2.25 26.68 25.57
C THR A 138 3.01 25.79 24.58
N ALA A 139 4.00 26.38 23.91
CA ALA A 139 4.87 25.66 23.00
C ALA A 139 5.65 24.56 23.76
N MET A 140 5.41 23.30 23.43
CA MET A 140 6.37 22.24 23.73
C MET A 140 7.57 22.43 22.80
N GLN A 141 8.70 22.86 23.35
CA GLN A 141 9.99 22.86 22.66
C GLN A 141 10.29 21.43 22.19
N THR A 142 10.26 21.23 20.89
CA THR A 142 10.84 20.04 20.27
C THR A 142 12.27 20.41 19.95
N THR A 143 13.23 19.81 20.67
CA THR A 143 14.65 19.97 20.35
C THR A 143 14.92 19.34 18.99
N ASP A 144 15.32 20.19 18.05
CA ASP A 144 15.75 19.84 16.71
C ASP A 144 17.08 19.07 16.81
N ASN A 145 17.04 17.76 16.58
CA ASN A 145 18.25 16.96 16.31
C ASN A 145 18.16 16.52 14.85
N THR A 146 18.40 17.48 13.96
CA THR A 146 18.66 17.22 12.54
C THR A 146 20.01 16.53 12.43
N GLN A 147 20.01 15.20 12.28
CA GLN A 147 21.20 14.46 11.86
C GLN A 147 21.11 14.30 10.34
N ASP A 148 21.75 15.23 9.63
CA ASP A 148 21.89 15.22 8.17
C ASP A 148 22.48 13.89 7.70
N THR A 149 21.67 13.08 7.02
CA THR A 149 22.17 11.98 6.20
C THR A 149 22.10 12.42 4.74
N PRO A 150 23.20 12.43 3.98
CA PRO A 150 23.19 12.92 2.61
C PRO A 150 22.36 12.00 1.71
N MET A 151 21.31 12.57 1.12
CA MET A 151 20.53 11.97 0.03
C MET A 151 21.47 11.68 -1.16
N MET A 152 21.60 10.41 -1.55
CA MET A 152 22.18 10.07 -2.84
C MET A 152 21.29 10.63 -3.96
N PRO A 153 21.86 11.22 -5.03
CA PRO A 153 21.09 11.78 -6.12
C PRO A 153 20.40 10.67 -6.95
N PHE A 154 19.17 10.96 -7.36
CA PHE A 154 18.25 10.17 -8.19
C PHE A 154 18.74 9.88 -9.64
N SER A 155 20.05 9.80 -9.89
CA SER A 155 20.62 9.59 -11.23
C SER A 155 20.62 8.12 -11.70
N GLY A 156 20.23 7.16 -10.85
CA GLY A 156 20.27 5.73 -11.16
C GLY A 156 19.20 5.21 -12.13
N VAL A 157 18.05 5.89 -12.27
CA VAL A 157 16.91 5.38 -13.07
C VAL A 157 17.08 5.64 -14.56
N PHE A 158 17.80 6.69 -14.96
CA PHE A 158 18.04 6.99 -16.38
C PHE A 158 19.02 6.00 -17.04
N ALA A 159 19.95 5.40 -16.28
CA ALA A 159 20.93 4.47 -16.82
C ALA A 159 20.30 3.14 -17.28
N ILE A 160 19.25 2.66 -16.59
CA ILE A 160 18.58 1.40 -16.95
C ILE A 160 17.75 1.56 -18.22
N LEU A 161 17.09 2.70 -18.42
CA LEU A 161 16.32 2.97 -19.64
C LEU A 161 17.20 3.11 -20.89
N ALA A 162 18.40 3.69 -20.76
CA ALA A 162 19.35 3.79 -21.86
C ALA A 162 19.89 2.41 -22.29
N ALA A 163 20.15 1.50 -21.33
CA ALA A 163 20.64 0.15 -21.63
C ALA A 163 19.60 -0.70 -22.39
N PHE A 164 18.30 -0.55 -22.09
CA PHE A 164 17.23 -1.23 -22.82
C PHE A 164 16.99 -0.66 -24.23
N TYR A 165 17.16 0.65 -24.41
CA TYR A 165 17.01 1.29 -25.72
C TYR A 165 18.12 0.89 -26.69
N ILE A 166 19.38 0.88 -26.23
CA ILE A 166 20.54 0.49 -27.06
C ILE A 166 20.50 -1.00 -27.42
N LYS A 167 20.03 -1.87 -26.53
CA LYS A 167 19.91 -3.32 -26.81
C LYS A 167 18.81 -3.63 -27.84
N ARG A 168 17.78 -2.78 -27.96
CA ARG A 168 16.67 -2.98 -28.91
C ARG A 168 16.99 -2.49 -30.33
N SER A 169 17.85 -1.49 -30.51
CA SER A 169 18.22 -0.97 -31.85
C SER A 169 19.28 -1.81 -32.59
N GLY A 170 19.88 -2.81 -31.94
CA GLY A 170 20.93 -3.66 -32.51
C GLY A 170 20.46 -4.92 -33.25
N ARG A 171 19.16 -5.25 -33.22
CA ARG A 171 18.60 -6.37 -34.00
C ARG A 171 18.03 -5.83 -35.31
N LYS A 172 18.77 -6.01 -36.40
CA LYS A 172 18.21 -5.91 -37.76
C LYS A 172 17.25 -7.09 -38.02
N PRO A 173 16.22 -6.91 -38.87
CA PRO A 173 15.20 -7.92 -39.16
C PRO A 173 15.79 -9.19 -39.76
#